data_AF-A0A8S0ZPB0-F1
#
_entry.id   AF-A0A8S0ZPB0-F1
#
_cell.length_a   1.000
_cell.length_b   1.000
_cell.length_c   1.000
_cell.angle_alpha   90.00
_cell.angle_beta   90.00
_cell.angle_gamma   90.00
#
_symmetry.space_group_name_H-M   'P 1'
#
loop_
_entity.id
_entity.type
_entity.pdbx_description
1 polymer ?
#
loop_
_entity_poly.entity_id
_entity_poly.type
_entity_poly.pdbx_seq_one_letter_code
_entity_poly.pdbx_strand_id
1 'polypeptide(L)'
;MTYVRNYGTPDLFITFTCNPKWTEIERELEPGQKPQDRHDIIARVFQQKLKVMMDVLTKYRVFGDTRCYMYSVEWQNVDYRMLIS
;
A
#
# COMPACT_ATOMS: atom_id res chain seq x y z
N MET A 1 -16.64 3.75 15.35
CA MET A 1 -15.32 3.53 16.00
C MET A 1 -15.38 2.24 16.83
N THR A 2 -15.38 1.10 16.15
CA THR A 2 -15.57 -0.23 16.80
C THR A 2 -14.24 -0.95 17.01
N TYR A 3 -13.22 -0.62 16.22
CA TYR A 3 -11.90 -1.25 16.24
C TYR A 3 -11.16 -1.02 17.57
N VAL A 4 -10.91 0.25 17.94
CA VAL A 4 -10.22 0.60 19.19
C VAL A 4 -10.97 0.10 20.41
N ARG A 5 -12.30 0.07 20.35
CA ARG A 5 -13.14 -0.43 21.44
C ARG A 5 -13.02 -1.95 21.64
N ASN A 6 -12.83 -2.70 20.55
CA ASN A 6 -12.79 -4.16 20.59
C ASN A 6 -11.37 -4.72 20.70
N TYR A 7 -10.37 -4.01 20.16
CA TYR A 7 -9.00 -4.50 20.02
C TYR A 7 -7.93 -3.61 20.66
N GLY A 8 -8.30 -2.43 21.17
CA GLY A 8 -7.37 -1.49 21.77
C GLY A 8 -6.68 -0.58 20.76
N THR A 9 -5.67 0.16 21.23
CA THR A 9 -4.87 1.06 20.40
C THR A 9 -3.95 0.28 19.47
N PRO A 10 -3.76 0.71 18.22
CA PRO A 10 -2.83 0.06 17.30
C PRO A 10 -1.38 0.21 17.78
N ASP A 11 -0.61 -0.88 17.69
CA ASP A 11 0.81 -0.91 18.03
C ASP A 11 1.70 -0.36 16.90
N LEU A 12 1.23 -0.48 15.65
CA LEU A 12 1.96 -0.07 14.45
C LEU A 12 1.14 0.96 13.67
N PHE A 13 1.81 2.01 13.20
CA PHE A 13 1.24 2.96 12.26
C PHE A 13 2.18 3.11 11.08
N ILE A 14 1.79 2.57 9.92
CA ILE A 14 2.67 2.46 8.76
C ILE A 14 2.08 3.25 7.59
N THR A 15 2.90 4.09 6.96
CA THR A 15 2.56 4.73 5.69
C THR A 15 3.27 4.00 4.55
N PHE A 16 2.52 3.58 3.54
CA PHE A 16 3.08 3.03 2.30
C PHE A 16 2.70 3.94 1.12
N THR A 17 3.71 4.48 0.44
CA THR A 17 3.54 5.37 -0.71
C THR A 17 4.01 4.70 -1.99
N CYS A 18 3.24 4.85 -3.05
CA CYS A 18 3.67 4.45 -4.38
C CYS A 18 4.85 5.32 -4.83
N ASN A 19 5.83 4.72 -5.49
CA ASN A 19 6.88 5.47 -6.19
C ASN A 19 6.68 5.28 -7.71
N PRO A 20 6.35 6.34 -8.47
CA PRO A 20 6.12 6.24 -9.91
C PRO A 20 7.37 5.86 -10.72
N LYS A 21 8.56 5.90 -10.09
CA LYS A 21 9.84 5.46 -10.69
C LYS A 21 10.16 3.99 -10.45
N TRP A 22 9.19 3.19 -9.99
CA TRP A 22 9.40 1.74 -9.92
C TRP A 22 9.59 1.16 -11.31
N THR A 23 10.55 0.25 -11.44
CA THR A 23 10.90 -0.40 -12.71
C THR A 23 9.70 -1.11 -13.35
N GLU A 24 8.78 -1.62 -12.54
CA GLU A 24 7.56 -2.29 -12.98
C GLU A 24 6.56 -1.32 -13.62
N ILE A 25 6.60 -0.05 -13.24
CA ILE A 25 5.80 1.01 -13.87
C ILE A 25 6.50 1.44 -15.15
N GLU A 26 7.79 1.78 -15.08
CA GLU A 26 8.57 2.26 -16.23
C GLU A 26 8.60 1.25 -17.38
N ARG A 27 8.66 -0.05 -17.09
CA ARG A 27 8.67 -1.11 -18.10
C ARG A 27 7.35 -1.24 -18.86
N GLU A 28 6.23 -0.87 -18.24
CA GLU A 28 4.90 -0.98 -18.84
C GLU A 28 4.47 0.33 -19.53
N LEU A 29 5.28 1.39 -19.42
CA LEU A 29 5.06 2.65 -20.12
C LEU A 29 5.58 2.56 -21.56
N GLU A 30 4.78 3.10 -22.49
CA GLU A 30 5.22 3.24 -23.88
C GLU A 30 6.16 4.45 -24.03
N PRO A 31 7.01 4.49 -25.08
CA PRO A 31 7.91 5.61 -25.32
C PRO A 31 7.16 6.95 -25.34
N GLY A 32 7.55 7.88 -24.47
CA GLY A 32 6.94 9.21 -24.36
C GLY A 32 5.76 9.32 -23.40
N GLN A 33 5.24 8.20 -22.86
CA GLN A 33 4.24 8.24 -21.79
C GLN A 33 4.88 8.57 -20.44
N LYS A 34 4.17 9.36 -19.62
CA LYS A 34 4.53 9.55 -18.22
C LYS A 34 3.72 8.59 -17.35
N PRO A 35 4.23 8.19 -16.17
CA PRO A 35 3.45 7.42 -15.20
C PRO A 35 2.09 8.04 -14.89
N GLN A 36 2.06 9.38 -14.85
CA GLN A 36 0.87 10.21 -14.60
C GLN A 36 -0.22 10.04 -15.67
N ASP A 37 0.14 9.61 -16.87
CA ASP A 37 -0.83 9.38 -17.94
C ASP A 37 -1.48 7.98 -17.83
N ARG A 38 -0.91 7.09 -17.01
CA ARG A 38 -1.29 5.67 -16.89
C ARG A 38 -1.53 5.26 -15.43
N HIS A 39 -2.54 5.88 -14.83
CA HIS A 39 -2.96 5.59 -13.45
C HIS A 39 -3.32 4.11 -13.23
N ASP A 40 -3.80 3.41 -14.27
CA ASP A 40 -4.10 1.98 -14.23
C ASP A 40 -2.86 1.12 -13.91
N ILE A 41 -1.72 1.45 -14.53
CA ILE A 41 -0.44 0.76 -14.31
C ILE A 41 0.03 1.02 -12.87
N ILE A 42 0.01 2.29 -12.43
CA ILE A 42 0.41 2.67 -11.08
C ILE A 42 -0.45 1.93 -10.05
N ALA A 43 -1.78 1.94 -10.20
CA ALA A 43 -2.71 1.28 -9.29
C ALA A 43 -2.45 -0.23 -9.20
N ARG A 44 -2.21 -0.88 -10.35
CA ARG A 44 -1.93 -2.32 -10.42
C ARG A 44 -0.63 -2.68 -9.72
N VAL A 45 0.45 -1.95 -10.01
CA VAL A 45 1.76 -2.21 -9.37
C VAL A 45 1.68 -1.92 -7.87
N PHE A 46 1.03 -0.82 -7.48
CA PHE A 46 0.79 -0.49 -6.09
C PHE A 46 0.04 -1.61 -5.37
N GLN A 47 -1.06 -2.10 -5.93
CA GLN A 47 -1.84 -3.19 -5.34
C GLN A 47 -1.03 -4.48 -5.18
N GLN A 48 -0.15 -4.80 -6.14
CA GLN A 48 0.73 -5.96 -6.03
C GLN A 48 1.73 -5.81 -4.88
N LYS A 49 2.41 -4.67 -4.77
CA LYS A 49 3.33 -4.36 -3.66
C LYS A 49 2.59 -4.36 -2.33
N LEU A 50 1.37 -3.81 -2.30
CA LEU A 50 0.50 -3.77 -1.14
C LEU A 50 0.23 -5.16 -0.59
N LYS A 51 -0.15 -6.09 -1.47
CA LYS A 51 -0.47 -7.47 -1.08
C LYS A 51 0.73 -8.17 -0.46
N VAL A 52 1.91 -7.99 -1.05
CA VAL A 52 3.16 -8.54 -0.50
C VAL A 52 3.46 -7.94 0.87
N MET A 53 3.31 -6.61 1.03
CA MET A 53 3.52 -5.95 2.30
C MET A 53 2.55 -6.43 3.38
N MET A 54 1.26 -6.57 3.05
CA MET A 54 0.27 -7.11 3.98
C MET A 54 0.57 -8.55 4.39
N ASP A 55 1.05 -9.39 3.46
CA ASP A 55 1.49 -10.74 3.78
C ASP A 55 2.70 -10.73 4.73
N VAL A 56 3.63 -9.77 4.58
CA VAL A 56 4.76 -9.60 5.52
C VAL A 56 4.29 -9.21 6.91
N LEU A 57 3.37 -8.26 7.01
CA LEU A 57 2.87 -7.79 8.29
C LEU A 57 2.01 -8.84 9.00
N THR A 58 1.22 -9.61 8.25
CA THR A 58 0.16 -10.46 8.81
C THR A 58 0.47 -11.96 8.83
N LYS A 59 1.26 -12.46 7.87
CA LYS A 59 1.53 -13.91 7.70
C LYS A 59 2.94 -14.31 8.09
N TYR A 60 3.94 -13.49 7.77
CA TYR A 60 5.33 -13.81 8.11
C TYR A 60 5.69 -13.55 9.58
N ARG A 61 4.73 -13.05 10.39
CA ARG A 61 4.87 -12.86 11.85
C ARG A 61 6.11 -12.04 12.23
N VAL A 62 6.51 -11.08 11.38
CA VAL A 62 7.71 -10.25 11.60
C VAL A 62 7.63 -9.48 12.90
N PHE A 63 6.41 -9.10 13.30
CA PHE A 63 6.11 -8.41 14.56
C PHE A 63 5.33 -9.30 15.56
N GLY A 64 5.34 -10.62 15.36
CA GLY A 64 4.49 -11.57 16.09
C GLY A 64 3.14 -11.82 15.41
N ASP A 65 2.22 -12.47 16.12
CA ASP A 65 0.88 -12.79 15.59
C ASP A 65 0.01 -11.53 15.49
N THR A 66 -0.50 -11.25 14.30
CA THR A 66 -1.43 -10.14 14.07
C THR A 66 -2.83 -10.49 14.58
N ARG A 67 -3.31 -9.73 15.57
CA ARG A 67 -4.68 -9.89 16.09
C ARG A 67 -5.74 -9.26 15.19
N CYS A 68 -5.44 -8.07 14.69
CA CYS A 68 -6.30 -7.31 13.81
C CYS A 68 -5.45 -6.28 13.04
N TYR A 69 -5.96 -5.84 11.89
CA TYR A 69 -5.38 -4.73 11.15
C TYR A 69 -6.50 -3.98 10.43
N MET A 70 -6.26 -2.70 10.19
CA MET A 70 -7.08 -1.84 9.36
C MET A 70 -6.16 -1.08 8.41
N TYR A 71 -6.65 -0.79 7.20
CA TYR A 71 -5.95 0.15 6.34
C TYR A 71 -6.94 0.96 5.50
N SER A 72 -6.51 2.17 5.13
CA SER A 72 -7.12 2.95 4.08
C SER A 72 -6.13 3.16 2.95
N VAL A 73 -6.65 3.18 1.71
CA VAL A 73 -5.88 3.53 0.52
C VAL A 73 -6.52 4.78 -0.05
N GLU A 74 -5.72 5.82 -0.25
CA GLU A 74 -6.15 7.10 -0.78
C GLU A 74 -5.27 7.46 -1.98
N TRP A 75 -5.88 8.11 -2.96
CA TRP A 75 -5.15 8.67 -4.10
C TRP A 75 -4.87 10.15 -3.84
N GLN A 76 -3.63 10.58 -4.01
CA GLN A 76 -3.20 11.93 -3.68
C GLN A 76 -2.38 12.54 -4.83
N ASN A 77 -3.05 13.35 -5.68
CA ASN A 77 -2.57 14.13 -6.83
C ASN A 77 -1.81 13.37 -7.94
N VAL A 78 -0.89 12.48 -7.59
CA VAL A 78 -0.04 11.69 -8.48
C VAL A 78 0.41 10.36 -7.86
N ASP A 79 0.22 10.16 -6.55
CA ASP A 79 0.69 8.97 -5.84
C ASP A 79 -0.44 8.31 -5.04
N TYR A 80 -0.39 6.98 -4.93
CA TYR A 80 -1.22 6.24 -3.98
C TYR A 80 -0.53 6.24 -2.62
N ARG A 81 -1.29 6.56 -1.57
CA ARG A 81 -0.85 6.50 -0.19
C ARG A 81 -1.78 5.57 0.58
N MET A 82 -1.19 4.60 1.27
CA MET A 82 -1.90 3.76 2.21
C MET A 82 -1.42 4.06 3.63
N LEU A 83 -2.37 4.09 4.55
CA LEU A 83 -2.12 4.13 5.98
C LEU A 83 -2.62 2.82 6.58
N ILE A 84 -1.73 2.11 7.28
CA ILE A 84 -2.03 0.87 8.01
C ILE A 84 -1.97 1.19 9.50
N SER A 85 -2.99 0.73 10.22
CA SER A 85 -3.13 0.82 11.68
C SER A 85 -3.52 -0.52 12.27
#